data_AF-A0A1H5FM47-F1
#
_entry.id   AF-A0A1H5FM47-F1
#
_cell.length_a   1.000
_cell.length_b   1.000
_cell.length_c   1.000
_cell.angle_alpha   90.00
_cell.angle_beta   90.00
_cell.angle_gamma   90.00
#
_symmetry.space_group_name_H-M   'P 1'
#
loop_
_entity.id
_entity.type
_entity.pdbx_description
1 polymer ?
#
loop_
_entity_poly.entity_id
_entity_poly.type
_entity_poly.pdbx_seq_one_letter_code
_entity_poly.pdbx_strand_id
1 'polypeptide(L)'
;MPVTWSDEVDEVIRGDLTCGFAYVTPAGGTVVTAVAPLGLCDRERGTVGFTTSLGFGRKLDRVRDEPRVALAYHAREHGIGDDSNRRYVLVQGEATFDPTPDRELLDDIGRQSVPYTGEPRRGIFWDRWLSAYYTDRVPVTVAVARVVVWPDLRMTGSPEVFGAPLPSVEAPPQAPPKKGTGPRVDAAKVGERAGKLPHRLLAYRQADGYPAIAPVDVNSAGGDGVRLTVPVGVPQGGRRAGLLAHSYRAQLIGLESRQNTGWIEVTGTEAVYAPHTEAGSPRRRTRRSCSWPTASWPGAGWRRPARRAGPRPRATDSDDAAVDVDDLAVTPARRAGEDRHDLGDIGRHAQSFERRHAREAIDHVLLPATQVAPAPPVTPAQFDGEGHRHAVADERP
;
A
#
# COMPACT_ATOMS: atom_id res chain seq x y z
N MET A 1 17.54 24.55 -6.71
CA MET A 1 16.94 24.19 -8.01
C MET A 1 16.20 22.87 -7.83
N PRO A 2 15.03 22.68 -8.46
CA PRO A 2 14.30 21.41 -8.38
C PRO A 2 15.13 20.28 -8.99
N VAL A 3 14.99 19.07 -8.46
CA VAL A 3 15.62 17.87 -9.03
C VAL A 3 14.92 17.52 -10.34
N THR A 4 15.68 17.29 -11.39
CA THR A 4 15.18 16.86 -12.71
C THR A 4 15.69 15.45 -13.01
N TRP A 5 14.86 14.63 -13.65
CA TRP A 5 15.15 13.25 -14.04
C TRP A 5 14.79 13.01 -15.52
N SER A 6 15.27 11.92 -16.10
CA SER A 6 15.09 11.60 -17.53
C SER A 6 13.64 11.26 -17.89
N ASP A 7 13.28 11.36 -19.17
CA ASP A 7 11.92 11.06 -19.67
C ASP A 7 11.49 9.64 -19.35
N GLU A 8 12.39 8.66 -19.45
CA GLU A 8 12.12 7.26 -19.12
C GLU A 8 11.79 7.07 -17.63
N VAL A 9 12.30 7.95 -16.76
CA VAL A 9 12.00 7.94 -15.33
C VAL A 9 10.67 8.64 -15.05
N ASP A 10 10.29 9.69 -15.80
CA ASP A 10 8.92 10.25 -15.70
C ASP A 10 7.90 9.19 -16.03
N GLU A 11 8.15 8.47 -17.10
CA GLU A 11 7.20 7.51 -17.64
C GLU A 11 6.87 6.46 -16.58
N VAL A 12 7.87 5.99 -15.84
CA VAL A 12 7.67 5.09 -14.70
C VAL A 12 6.88 5.76 -13.57
N ILE A 13 7.30 6.97 -13.16
CA ILE A 13 6.67 7.70 -12.04
C ILE A 13 5.20 8.00 -12.32
N ARG A 14 4.87 8.34 -13.57
CA ARG A 14 3.50 8.60 -14.01
C ARG A 14 2.74 7.31 -14.27
N GLY A 15 3.36 6.33 -14.90
CA GLY A 15 2.69 5.14 -15.42
C GLY A 15 2.30 4.10 -14.36
N ASP A 16 3.07 3.97 -13.28
CA ASP A 16 2.83 2.94 -12.26
C ASP A 16 1.51 3.15 -11.52
N LEU A 17 0.70 2.09 -11.45
CA LEU A 17 -0.57 2.10 -10.76
C LEU A 17 -0.41 2.10 -9.23
N THR A 18 0.66 1.47 -8.73
CA THR A 18 0.99 1.36 -7.30
C THR A 18 2.48 1.56 -7.09
N CYS A 19 2.85 2.25 -6.01
CA CYS A 19 4.22 2.31 -5.53
C CYS A 19 4.28 1.97 -4.03
N GLY A 20 5.46 1.55 -3.56
CA GLY A 20 5.72 1.39 -2.13
C GLY A 20 6.03 2.74 -1.50
N PHE A 21 5.27 3.16 -0.50
CA PHE A 21 5.53 4.36 0.29
C PHE A 21 6.16 3.98 1.63
N ALA A 22 7.30 4.59 1.95
CA ALA A 22 7.99 4.39 3.21
C ALA A 22 8.17 5.68 4.00
N TYR A 23 8.05 5.55 5.33
CA TYR A 23 8.25 6.63 6.29
C TYR A 23 8.92 6.10 7.56
N VAL A 24 9.67 6.96 8.24
CA VAL A 24 10.44 6.62 9.44
C VAL A 24 9.53 6.62 10.68
N THR A 25 9.83 5.74 11.63
CA THR A 25 9.13 5.63 12.91
C THR A 25 9.96 6.28 14.02
N PRO A 26 9.34 6.72 15.13
CA PRO A 26 10.08 7.25 16.28
C PRO A 26 11.15 6.30 16.85
N ALA A 27 10.98 4.99 16.65
CA ALA A 27 11.96 3.99 17.06
C ALA A 27 13.16 3.85 16.09
N GLY A 28 13.28 4.70 15.06
CA GLY A 28 14.34 4.67 14.07
C GLY A 28 14.22 3.57 13.00
N GLY A 29 13.12 2.82 13.01
CA GLY A 29 12.76 1.87 11.95
C GLY A 29 11.95 2.50 10.84
N THR A 30 11.68 1.76 9.77
CA THR A 30 10.85 2.21 8.64
C THR A 30 9.60 1.37 8.50
N VAL A 31 8.49 2.00 8.14
CA VAL A 31 7.25 1.34 7.71
C VAL A 31 7.14 1.48 6.21
N VAL A 32 6.71 0.43 5.51
CA VAL A 32 6.36 0.48 4.07
C VAL A 32 4.92 0.03 3.83
N THR A 33 4.22 0.73 2.95
CA THR A 33 2.82 0.45 2.59
C THR A 33 2.58 0.74 1.11
N ALA A 34 1.63 0.05 0.49
CA ALA A 34 1.28 0.31 -0.91
C ALA A 34 0.41 1.58 -1.00
N VAL A 35 0.73 2.47 -1.94
CA VAL A 35 -0.08 3.66 -2.25
C VAL A 35 -0.27 3.79 -3.76
N ALA A 36 -1.34 4.48 -4.16
CA ALA A 36 -1.59 4.81 -5.56
C ALA A 36 -1.06 6.23 -5.84
N PRO A 37 -0.02 6.38 -6.67
CA PRO A 37 0.51 7.70 -7.04
C PRO A 37 -0.41 8.44 -8.03
N LEU A 38 -1.18 7.71 -8.86
CA LEU A 38 -2.17 8.26 -9.80
C LEU A 38 -1.58 9.32 -10.75
N GLY A 39 -0.31 9.15 -11.12
CA GLY A 39 0.41 10.09 -11.97
C GLY A 39 0.61 11.49 -11.39
N LEU A 40 0.40 11.68 -10.07
CA LEU A 40 0.65 12.95 -9.40
C LEU A 40 2.16 13.24 -9.42
N CYS A 41 2.57 14.05 -10.39
CA CYS A 41 3.96 14.35 -10.68
C CYS A 41 4.06 15.70 -11.40
N ASP A 42 4.90 16.57 -10.87
CA ASP A 42 5.27 17.85 -11.45
C ASP A 42 6.80 17.92 -11.49
N ARG A 43 7.34 17.56 -12.65
CA ARG A 43 8.79 17.50 -12.88
C ARG A 43 9.44 18.88 -12.82
N GLU A 44 8.78 19.91 -13.34
CA GLU A 44 9.33 21.27 -13.34
C GLU A 44 9.52 21.79 -11.91
N ARG A 45 8.59 21.43 -11.02
CA ARG A 45 8.68 21.76 -9.59
C ARG A 45 9.47 20.72 -8.78
N GLY A 46 9.88 19.62 -9.40
CA GLY A 46 10.59 18.52 -8.73
C GLY A 46 9.74 17.88 -7.64
N THR A 47 8.47 17.62 -7.90
CA THR A 47 7.54 17.01 -6.93
C THR A 47 6.85 15.78 -7.48
N VAL A 48 6.58 14.82 -6.59
CA VAL A 48 5.72 13.66 -6.85
C VAL A 48 4.68 13.54 -5.74
N GLY A 49 3.60 12.81 -5.95
CA GLY A 49 2.53 12.72 -4.97
C GLY A 49 1.77 11.40 -4.99
N PHE A 50 0.89 11.28 -4.01
CA PHE A 50 -0.10 10.21 -3.91
C PHE A 50 -1.27 10.70 -3.06
N THR A 51 -2.39 9.99 -3.11
CA THR A 51 -3.51 10.25 -2.21
C THR A 51 -3.58 9.21 -1.10
N THR A 52 -3.94 9.64 0.10
CA THR A 52 -4.18 8.75 1.25
C THR A 52 -5.41 9.22 2.00
N SER A 53 -6.11 8.34 2.71
CA SER A 53 -7.27 8.76 3.50
C SER A 53 -6.84 9.33 4.85
N LEU A 54 -7.57 10.35 5.33
CA LEU A 54 -7.37 10.96 6.65
C LEU A 54 -7.57 9.94 7.80
N GLY A 55 -8.28 8.84 7.54
CA GLY A 55 -8.43 7.69 8.45
C GLY A 55 -7.11 6.99 8.85
N PHE A 56 -5.97 7.39 8.28
CA PHE A 56 -4.62 6.95 8.65
C PHE A 56 -3.87 7.99 9.50
N GLY A 57 -4.52 8.57 10.52
CA GLY A 57 -3.95 9.63 11.37
C GLY A 57 -2.50 9.39 11.80
N ARG A 58 -2.19 8.23 12.40
CA ARG A 58 -0.82 7.92 12.86
C ARG A 58 0.26 7.91 11.76
N LYS A 59 -0.09 7.68 10.49
CA LYS A 59 0.85 7.77 9.36
C LYS A 59 1.16 9.24 9.08
N LEU A 60 0.11 10.06 8.96
CA LEU A 60 0.23 11.48 8.65
C LEU A 60 0.87 12.27 9.82
N ASP A 61 0.58 11.89 11.06
CA ASP A 61 1.23 12.47 12.25
C ASP A 61 2.75 12.20 12.21
N ARG A 62 3.16 10.96 11.92
CA ARG A 62 4.59 10.62 11.81
C ARG A 62 5.28 11.32 10.64
N VAL A 63 4.60 11.46 9.51
CA VAL A 63 5.13 12.20 8.36
C VAL A 63 5.25 13.69 8.67
N ARG A 64 4.37 14.24 9.52
CA ARG A 64 4.50 15.63 9.98
C ARG A 64 5.71 15.80 10.89
N ASP A 65 5.97 14.85 11.79
CA ASP A 65 7.08 14.91 12.74
C ASP A 65 8.44 14.58 12.08
N GLU A 66 8.44 13.69 11.08
CA GLU A 66 9.61 13.29 10.30
C GLU A 66 9.21 13.21 8.82
N PRO A 67 9.42 14.29 8.05
CA PRO A 67 8.92 14.42 6.68
C PRO A 67 9.72 13.61 5.66
N ARG A 68 10.86 13.02 6.03
CA ARG A 68 11.66 12.21 5.11
C ARG A 68 10.93 10.92 4.75
N VAL A 69 10.62 10.79 3.46
CA VAL A 69 9.87 9.66 2.90
C VAL A 69 10.56 9.08 1.67
N ALA A 70 10.09 7.92 1.24
CA ALA A 70 10.47 7.33 -0.03
C ALA A 70 9.28 6.70 -0.75
N LEU A 71 9.34 6.73 -2.08
CA LEU A 71 8.39 6.12 -3.01
C LEU A 71 9.15 5.18 -3.94
N ALA A 72 8.80 3.89 -3.93
CA ALA A 72 9.39 2.87 -4.79
C ALA A 72 8.42 2.44 -5.89
N TYR A 73 8.72 2.85 -7.11
CA TYR A 73 8.02 2.49 -8.32
C TYR A 73 8.61 1.17 -8.84
N HIS A 74 7.88 0.09 -8.61
CA HIS A 74 8.37 -1.28 -8.75
C HIS A 74 7.40 -2.21 -9.46
N ALA A 75 6.16 -1.74 -9.71
CA ALA A 75 5.08 -2.57 -10.16
C ALA A 75 4.48 -1.99 -11.45
N ARG A 76 5.07 -2.42 -12.58
CA ARG A 76 4.63 -2.04 -13.94
C ARG A 76 3.29 -2.67 -14.33
N GLU A 77 2.97 -3.81 -13.70
CA GLU A 77 1.75 -4.53 -14.04
C GLU A 77 0.52 -3.66 -13.85
N HIS A 78 -0.32 -3.63 -14.87
CA HIS A 78 -1.55 -2.85 -14.92
C HIS A 78 -1.37 -1.32 -14.79
N GLY A 79 -0.13 -0.82 -14.88
CA GLY A 79 0.14 0.59 -15.11
C GLY A 79 -0.29 1.03 -16.51
N ILE A 80 -0.17 2.32 -16.77
CA ILE A 80 -0.48 2.93 -18.07
C ILE A 80 0.78 3.32 -18.87
N GLY A 81 1.97 3.17 -18.27
CA GLY A 81 3.26 3.38 -18.96
C GLY A 81 3.72 2.13 -19.71
N ASP A 82 4.83 2.23 -20.43
CA ASP A 82 5.44 1.11 -21.15
C ASP A 82 5.88 -0.02 -20.18
N ASP A 83 5.36 -1.23 -20.38
CA ASP A 83 5.67 -2.40 -19.57
C ASP A 83 7.08 -2.97 -19.85
N SER A 84 7.67 -2.57 -20.99
CA SER A 84 9.05 -2.85 -21.36
C SER A 84 10.05 -2.04 -20.53
N ASN A 85 9.62 -0.92 -19.94
CA ASN A 85 10.47 -0.11 -19.06
C ASN A 85 10.66 -0.79 -17.70
N ARG A 86 11.73 -1.60 -17.60
CA ARG A 86 12.04 -2.42 -16.41
C ARG A 86 12.75 -1.68 -15.28
N ARG A 87 13.03 -0.38 -15.42
CA ARG A 87 13.82 0.37 -14.42
C ARG A 87 13.15 0.37 -13.07
N TYR A 88 13.86 0.08 -11.99
CA TYR A 88 13.34 0.34 -10.63
C TYR A 88 13.63 1.79 -10.26
N VAL A 89 12.62 2.54 -9.80
CA VAL A 89 12.78 3.95 -9.45
C VAL A 89 12.44 4.16 -7.97
N LEU A 90 13.42 4.64 -7.21
CA LEU A 90 13.27 5.06 -5.82
C LEU A 90 13.35 6.59 -5.75
N VAL A 91 12.24 7.23 -5.39
CA VAL A 91 12.20 8.67 -5.11
C VAL A 91 12.32 8.87 -3.61
N GLN A 92 13.22 9.76 -3.18
CA GLN A 92 13.35 10.18 -1.79
C GLN A 92 13.15 11.69 -1.69
N GLY A 93 12.49 12.14 -0.63
CA GLY A 93 12.16 13.54 -0.47
C GLY A 93 11.45 13.85 0.82
N GLU A 94 10.95 15.08 0.92
CA GLU A 94 10.23 15.58 2.08
C GLU A 94 8.74 15.69 1.76
N ALA A 95 7.92 14.98 2.51
CA ALA A 95 6.48 14.97 2.35
C ALA A 95 5.81 16.13 3.10
N THR A 96 4.87 16.77 2.42
CA THR A 96 3.95 17.76 2.96
C THR A 96 2.52 17.38 2.58
N PHE A 97 1.56 17.78 3.40
CA PHE A 97 0.15 17.54 3.11
C PHE A 97 -0.72 18.60 3.79
N ASP A 98 -1.83 18.92 3.15
CA ASP A 98 -2.89 19.74 3.74
C ASP A 98 -3.96 18.81 4.35
N PRO A 99 -4.21 18.84 5.67
CA PRO A 99 -5.27 18.02 6.28
C PRO A 99 -6.69 18.42 5.86
N THR A 100 -6.84 19.58 5.23
CA THR A 100 -8.12 20.15 4.76
C THR A 100 -7.99 20.60 3.30
N PRO A 101 -7.73 19.68 2.36
CA PRO A 101 -7.53 20.05 0.97
C PRO A 101 -8.79 20.65 0.37
N ASP A 102 -8.61 21.57 -0.57
CA ASP A 102 -9.71 22.16 -1.31
C ASP A 102 -10.44 21.10 -2.16
N ARG A 103 -11.75 21.26 -2.29
CA ARG A 103 -12.61 20.35 -3.04
C ARG A 103 -12.28 20.35 -4.53
N GLU A 104 -11.93 21.50 -5.09
CA GLU A 104 -11.53 21.61 -6.50
C GLU A 104 -10.29 20.73 -6.78
N LEU A 105 -9.28 20.79 -5.91
CA LEU A 105 -8.10 19.93 -5.99
C LEU A 105 -8.47 18.43 -5.93
N LEU A 106 -9.39 18.03 -5.05
CA LEU A 106 -9.83 16.64 -4.97
C LEU A 106 -10.59 16.19 -6.21
N ASP A 107 -11.43 17.06 -6.77
CA ASP A 107 -12.16 16.79 -8.01
C ASP A 107 -11.19 16.69 -9.21
N ASP A 108 -10.13 17.49 -9.24
CA ASP A 108 -9.08 17.45 -10.25
C ASP A 108 -8.29 16.15 -10.19
N ILE A 109 -7.86 15.75 -8.99
CA ILE A 109 -7.21 14.44 -8.77
C ILE A 109 -8.16 13.30 -9.15
N GLY A 110 -9.45 13.45 -8.85
CA GLY A 110 -10.50 12.51 -9.27
C GLY A 110 -10.51 12.33 -10.79
N ARG A 111 -10.48 13.42 -11.57
CA ARG A 111 -10.41 13.37 -13.04
C ARG A 111 -9.11 12.76 -13.54
N GLN A 112 -7.98 13.14 -12.94
CA GLN A 112 -6.66 12.61 -13.29
C GLN A 112 -6.53 11.10 -13.01
N SER A 113 -7.30 10.58 -12.05
CA SER A 113 -7.26 9.15 -11.68
C SER A 113 -7.98 8.23 -12.67
N VAL A 114 -8.84 8.76 -13.56
CA VAL A 114 -9.68 7.97 -14.47
C VAL A 114 -8.91 6.96 -15.32
N PRO A 115 -7.76 7.30 -15.94
CA PRO A 115 -6.98 6.33 -16.72
C PRO A 115 -6.47 5.14 -15.88
N TYR A 116 -6.27 5.35 -14.57
CA TYR A 116 -5.71 4.36 -13.65
C TYR A 116 -6.79 3.47 -13.05
N THR A 117 -7.88 4.06 -12.57
CA THR A 117 -8.90 3.37 -11.76
C THR A 117 -10.26 3.25 -12.43
N GLY A 118 -10.41 3.79 -13.64
CA GLY A 118 -11.68 3.92 -14.34
C GLY A 118 -12.54 5.05 -13.78
N GLU A 119 -13.70 5.24 -14.41
CA GLU A 119 -14.67 6.26 -14.02
C GLU A 119 -15.17 6.07 -12.58
N PRO A 120 -15.19 7.14 -11.76
CA PRO A 120 -15.81 7.10 -10.44
C PRO A 120 -17.26 6.60 -10.53
N ARG A 121 -17.65 5.74 -9.60
CA ARG A 121 -19.05 5.32 -9.48
C ARG A 121 -19.83 6.49 -8.87
N ARG A 122 -20.78 7.05 -9.63
CA ARG A 122 -21.62 8.20 -9.25
C ARG A 122 -23.09 7.79 -9.12
N GLY A 123 -23.88 8.61 -8.43
CA GLY A 123 -25.32 8.44 -8.21
C GLY A 123 -25.64 8.34 -6.71
N ILE A 124 -26.87 8.69 -6.31
CA ILE A 124 -27.29 8.87 -4.90
C ILE A 124 -26.80 7.74 -3.97
N PHE A 125 -26.88 6.50 -4.43
CA PHE A 125 -26.37 5.34 -3.68
C PHE A 125 -24.84 5.35 -3.52
N TRP A 126 -24.10 5.51 -4.62
CA TRP A 126 -22.64 5.50 -4.65
C TRP A 126 -22.04 6.74 -3.99
N ASP A 127 -22.60 7.92 -4.23
CA ASP A 127 -22.13 9.17 -3.65
C ASP A 127 -22.31 9.15 -2.13
N ARG A 128 -23.41 8.59 -1.62
CA ARG A 128 -23.62 8.41 -0.17
C ARG A 128 -22.67 7.36 0.42
N TRP A 129 -22.44 6.26 -0.29
CA TRP A 129 -21.66 5.13 0.22
C TRP A 129 -20.14 5.35 0.14
N LEU A 130 -19.68 6.05 -0.89
CA LEU A 130 -18.27 6.41 -1.14
C LEU A 130 -17.95 7.85 -0.72
N SER A 131 -18.87 8.56 -0.06
CA SER A 131 -18.67 9.95 0.35
C SER A 131 -17.35 10.14 1.12
N ALA A 132 -17.08 9.33 2.14
CA ALA A 132 -15.82 9.37 2.89
C ALA A 132 -14.59 9.00 2.04
N TYR A 133 -14.76 8.12 1.04
CA TYR A 133 -13.69 7.72 0.14
C TYR A 133 -13.28 8.85 -0.84
N TYR A 134 -14.24 9.68 -1.26
CA TYR A 134 -14.02 10.81 -2.14
C TYR A 134 -13.73 12.13 -1.40
N THR A 135 -14.25 12.28 -0.18
CA THR A 135 -14.19 13.56 0.56
C THR A 135 -13.06 13.59 1.60
N ASP A 136 -12.67 12.45 2.18
CA ASP A 136 -11.65 12.40 3.26
C ASP A 136 -10.25 12.02 2.73
N ARG A 137 -9.97 12.33 1.47
CA ARG A 137 -8.66 12.09 0.85
C ARG A 137 -7.77 13.30 1.07
N VAL A 138 -6.54 13.02 1.46
CA VAL A 138 -5.47 13.99 1.64
C VAL A 138 -4.42 13.74 0.55
N PRO A 139 -4.17 14.72 -0.33
CA PRO A 139 -3.03 14.67 -1.21
C PRO A 139 -1.74 14.88 -0.42
N VAL A 140 -0.77 14.00 -0.62
CA VAL A 140 0.58 14.13 -0.08
C VAL A 140 1.50 14.52 -1.23
N THR A 141 2.22 15.61 -1.06
CA THR A 141 3.22 16.11 -2.02
C THR A 141 4.60 15.87 -1.46
N VAL A 142 5.47 15.23 -2.22
CA VAL A 142 6.86 14.97 -1.87
C VAL A 142 7.75 15.89 -2.70
N ALA A 143 8.43 16.82 -2.04
CA ALA A 143 9.50 17.59 -2.65
C ALA A 143 10.72 16.68 -2.82
N VAL A 144 11.12 16.44 -4.07
CA VAL A 144 12.16 15.44 -4.39
C VAL A 144 13.54 15.94 -3.98
N ALA A 145 14.21 15.17 -3.14
CA ALA A 145 15.61 15.38 -2.78
C ALA A 145 16.55 14.59 -3.70
N ARG A 146 16.13 13.36 -4.08
CA ARG A 146 16.82 12.56 -5.10
C ARG A 146 15.91 11.52 -5.74
N VAL A 147 16.29 11.11 -6.94
CA VAL A 147 15.73 9.95 -7.64
C VAL A 147 16.86 8.98 -7.92
N VAL A 148 16.69 7.73 -7.51
CA VAL A 148 17.68 6.67 -7.70
C VAL A 148 17.08 5.59 -8.59
N VAL A 149 17.80 5.22 -9.63
CA VAL A 149 17.28 4.42 -10.72
C VAL A 149 18.18 3.23 -10.97
N TRP A 150 17.63 2.03 -10.89
CA TRP A 150 18.31 0.81 -11.29
C TRP A 150 17.80 0.34 -12.65
N PRO A 151 18.62 -0.36 -13.46
CA PRO A 151 18.24 -0.82 -14.79
C PRO A 151 17.11 -1.85 -14.78
N ASP A 152 16.89 -2.56 -13.66
CA ASP A 152 15.84 -3.57 -13.53
C ASP A 152 15.10 -3.52 -12.18
N LEU A 153 13.93 -4.17 -12.13
CA LEU A 153 13.06 -4.26 -10.95
C LEU A 153 13.64 -5.07 -9.78
N ARG A 154 14.76 -5.76 -9.96
CA ARG A 154 15.48 -6.49 -8.92
C ARG A 154 16.63 -5.67 -8.32
N MET A 155 16.82 -4.44 -8.79
CA MET A 155 17.91 -3.56 -8.40
C MET A 155 19.29 -4.17 -8.65
N THR A 156 19.48 -4.88 -9.77
CA THR A 156 20.82 -5.33 -10.18
C THR A 156 21.58 -4.22 -10.92
N GLY A 157 22.91 -4.30 -10.93
CA GLY A 157 23.76 -3.28 -11.54
C GLY A 157 23.92 -2.00 -10.71
N SER A 158 24.66 -1.05 -11.26
CA SER A 158 24.90 0.26 -10.63
C SER A 158 23.72 1.20 -10.85
N PRO A 159 23.27 1.92 -9.80
CA PRO A 159 22.21 2.91 -9.96
C PRO A 159 22.71 4.20 -10.60
N GLU A 160 21.83 4.84 -11.36
CA GLU A 160 21.91 6.26 -11.69
C GLU A 160 21.23 7.09 -10.59
N VAL A 161 21.78 8.26 -10.27
CA VAL A 161 21.26 9.15 -9.23
C VAL A 161 21.05 10.55 -9.79
N PHE A 162 19.83 11.06 -9.65
CA PHE A 162 19.46 12.45 -9.94
C PHE A 162 19.26 13.21 -8.62
N GLY A 163 19.86 14.39 -8.49
CA GLY A 163 19.75 15.22 -7.28
C GLY A 163 20.83 14.90 -6.24
N ALA A 164 20.46 14.85 -4.96
CA ALA A 164 21.42 14.57 -3.88
C ALA A 164 22.02 13.15 -4.01
N PRO A 165 23.31 12.95 -3.73
CA PRO A 165 23.94 11.64 -3.84
C PRO A 165 23.42 10.66 -2.79
N LEU A 166 23.49 9.37 -3.08
CA LEU A 166 23.31 8.32 -2.07
C LEU A 166 24.39 8.44 -0.97
N PRO A 167 24.11 8.00 0.26
CA PRO A 167 25.12 7.96 1.32
C PRO A 167 26.32 7.11 0.88
N SER A 168 27.53 7.65 1.01
CA SER A 168 28.77 6.92 0.71
C SER A 168 29.16 5.92 1.80
N VAL A 169 28.58 6.08 3.00
CA VAL A 169 28.82 5.22 4.15
C VAL A 169 27.57 4.41 4.42
N GLU A 170 27.79 3.13 4.70
CA GLU A 170 26.75 2.21 5.10
C GLU A 170 26.13 2.60 6.45
N ALA A 171 24.81 2.47 6.58
CA ALA A 171 24.14 2.72 7.85
C ALA A 171 24.59 1.68 8.89
N PRO A 172 25.19 2.09 10.03
CA PRO A 172 25.67 1.15 11.03
C PRO A 172 24.51 0.31 11.59
N PRO A 173 24.80 -0.92 12.08
CA PRO A 173 23.80 -1.72 12.77
C PRO A 173 23.15 -0.94 13.92
N GLN A 174 21.84 -1.13 14.11
CA GLN A 174 21.11 -0.48 15.18
C GLN A 174 21.23 -1.28 16.48
N ALA A 175 21.04 -0.60 17.61
CA ALA A 175 20.86 -1.28 18.88
C ALA A 175 19.57 -2.16 18.85
N PRO A 176 19.65 -3.41 19.33
CA PRO A 176 18.49 -4.28 19.51
C PRO A 176 17.39 -3.59 20.32
N PRO A 177 16.10 -3.82 19.99
CA PRO A 177 15.00 -3.37 20.84
C PRO A 177 15.03 -4.10 22.20
N LYS A 178 14.58 -3.41 23.27
CA LYS A 178 14.50 -3.95 24.64
C LYS A 178 13.80 -5.31 24.72
N LYS A 179 12.76 -5.53 23.92
CA LYS A 179 11.96 -6.77 23.89
C LYS A 179 12.54 -7.86 22.97
N GLY A 180 13.84 -7.80 22.67
CA GLY A 180 14.52 -8.77 21.81
C GLY A 180 14.22 -8.62 20.31
N THR A 181 15.07 -9.27 19.50
CA THR A 181 15.09 -9.24 18.03
C THR A 181 14.32 -10.37 17.37
N GLY A 182 13.80 -11.32 18.16
CA GLY A 182 13.05 -12.47 17.65
C GLY A 182 11.62 -12.13 17.21
N PRO A 183 10.98 -13.00 16.41
CA PRO A 183 9.60 -12.80 15.97
C PRO A 183 8.63 -12.65 17.15
N ARG A 184 7.64 -11.77 17.00
CA ARG A 184 6.53 -11.58 17.97
C ARG A 184 5.17 -11.93 17.38
N VAL A 185 5.15 -12.21 16.10
CA VAL A 185 4.03 -12.84 15.39
C VAL A 185 4.56 -14.08 14.69
N ASP A 186 3.64 -14.93 14.24
CA ASP A 186 3.96 -16.18 13.54
C ASP A 186 4.73 -15.92 12.24
N ALA A 187 6.05 -16.06 12.29
CA ALA A 187 6.95 -15.79 11.16
C ALA A 187 6.75 -16.77 10.01
N ALA A 188 6.48 -18.04 10.28
CA ALA A 188 6.18 -19.04 9.25
C ALA A 188 4.96 -18.61 8.43
N LYS A 189 3.89 -18.18 9.11
CA LYS A 189 2.67 -17.69 8.46
C LYS A 189 2.87 -16.38 7.72
N VAL A 190 3.66 -15.45 8.27
CA VAL A 190 4.01 -14.19 7.59
C VAL A 190 4.77 -14.49 6.30
N GLY A 191 5.79 -15.34 6.34
CA GLY A 191 6.58 -15.72 5.18
C GLY A 191 5.76 -16.47 4.13
N GLU A 192 4.92 -17.43 4.54
CA GLU A 192 4.03 -18.16 3.62
C GLU A 192 3.07 -17.21 2.88
N ARG A 193 2.51 -16.23 3.58
CA ARG A 193 1.61 -15.24 3.00
C ARG A 193 2.34 -14.27 2.07
N ALA A 194 3.49 -13.77 2.49
CA ALA A 194 4.30 -12.86 1.68
C ALA A 194 4.81 -13.54 0.40
N GLY A 195 5.24 -14.81 0.50
CA GLY A 195 5.72 -15.62 -0.62
C GLY A 195 4.64 -15.95 -1.67
N LYS A 196 3.35 -15.76 -1.37
CA LYS A 196 2.25 -15.93 -2.34
C LYS A 196 1.94 -14.67 -3.15
N LEU A 197 2.48 -13.51 -2.77
CA LEU A 197 2.22 -12.24 -3.42
C LEU A 197 3.40 -11.86 -4.32
N PRO A 198 3.18 -11.24 -5.49
CA PRO A 198 4.23 -10.97 -6.48
C PRO A 198 5.17 -9.84 -6.05
N HIS A 199 4.64 -8.79 -5.43
CA HIS A 199 5.44 -7.64 -5.03
C HIS A 199 5.80 -7.74 -3.56
N ARG A 200 7.11 -7.73 -3.27
CA ARG A 200 7.66 -7.85 -1.93
C ARG A 200 8.73 -6.80 -1.75
N LEU A 201 8.53 -5.93 -0.77
CA LEU A 201 9.38 -4.78 -0.52
C LEU A 201 9.83 -4.77 0.93
N LEU A 202 11.13 -4.61 1.12
CA LEU A 202 11.76 -4.33 2.40
C LEU A 202 12.05 -2.85 2.47
N ALA A 203 11.73 -2.20 3.58
CA ALA A 203 12.11 -0.83 3.84
C ALA A 203 12.93 -0.69 5.11
N TYR A 204 13.95 0.16 5.05
CA TYR A 204 14.91 0.40 6.12
C TYR A 204 15.38 1.87 6.08
N ARG A 205 16.00 2.33 7.16
CA ARG A 205 16.55 3.69 7.24
C ARG A 205 18.00 3.71 6.78
N GLN A 206 18.34 4.62 5.87
CA GLN A 206 19.71 4.86 5.41
C GLN A 206 20.51 5.74 6.40
N ALA A 207 21.81 5.88 6.14
CA ALA A 207 22.74 6.59 7.03
C ALA A 207 22.43 8.10 7.12
N ASP A 208 21.91 8.69 6.05
CA ASP A 208 21.46 10.09 5.99
C ASP A 208 20.04 10.28 6.55
N GLY A 209 19.43 9.20 7.07
CA GLY A 209 18.13 9.21 7.72
C GLY A 209 16.93 9.06 6.79
N TYR A 210 17.10 9.08 5.47
CA TYR A 210 16.00 8.79 4.55
C TYR A 210 15.62 7.30 4.60
N PRO A 211 14.33 6.96 4.45
CA PRO A 211 13.95 5.58 4.21
C PRO A 211 14.39 5.15 2.80
N ALA A 212 14.84 3.91 2.65
CA ALA A 212 15.03 3.25 1.37
C ALA A 212 14.11 2.02 1.30
N ILE A 213 13.78 1.62 0.09
CA ILE A 213 12.92 0.48 -0.20
C ILE A 213 13.65 -0.38 -1.23
N ALA A 214 13.68 -1.69 -1.01
CA ALA A 214 14.30 -2.66 -1.89
C ALA A 214 13.35 -3.84 -2.16
N PRO A 215 13.32 -4.39 -3.37
CA PRO A 215 12.62 -5.64 -3.65
C PRO A 215 13.31 -6.79 -2.92
N VAL A 216 12.56 -7.78 -2.47
CA VAL A 216 13.11 -8.96 -1.79
C VAL A 216 12.44 -10.23 -2.27
N ASP A 217 13.16 -11.34 -2.20
CA ASP A 217 12.58 -12.67 -2.34
C ASP A 217 12.39 -13.33 -0.99
N VAL A 218 11.29 -14.05 -0.83
CA VAL A 218 11.04 -14.89 0.34
C VAL A 218 11.46 -16.31 -0.01
N ASN A 219 12.54 -16.78 0.62
CA ASN A 219 13.13 -18.09 0.32
C ASN A 219 12.49 -19.19 1.17
N SER A 220 12.31 -18.92 2.46
CA SER A 220 11.70 -19.83 3.43
C SER A 220 11.25 -19.07 4.67
N ALA A 221 10.51 -19.72 5.55
CA ALA A 221 10.11 -19.15 6.84
C ALA A 221 9.95 -20.23 7.89
N GLY A 222 10.34 -19.91 9.13
CA GLY A 222 10.31 -20.80 10.28
C GLY A 222 10.02 -20.04 11.58
N GLY A 223 10.21 -20.71 12.72
CA GLY A 223 9.99 -20.10 14.04
C GLY A 223 11.00 -19.00 14.40
N ASP A 224 12.16 -19.00 13.75
CA ASP A 224 13.27 -18.06 13.91
C ASP A 224 13.11 -16.78 13.06
N GLY A 225 12.34 -16.84 11.97
CA GLY A 225 12.09 -15.69 11.11
C GLY A 225 11.74 -16.08 9.67
N VAL A 226 11.66 -15.07 8.81
CA VAL A 226 11.49 -15.20 7.36
C VAL A 226 12.85 -15.01 6.70
N ARG A 227 13.31 -16.01 5.95
CA ARG A 227 14.57 -15.95 5.20
C ARG A 227 14.33 -15.22 3.88
N LEU A 228 15.10 -14.14 3.67
CA LEU A 228 14.97 -13.27 2.51
C LEU A 228 16.27 -13.24 1.70
N THR A 229 16.15 -13.04 0.39
CA THR A 229 17.24 -12.52 -0.45
C THR A 229 17.04 -11.03 -0.65
N VAL A 230 18.09 -10.25 -0.42
CA VAL A 230 18.10 -8.79 -0.57
C VAL A 230 19.13 -8.35 -1.63
N PRO A 231 18.92 -7.21 -2.31
CA PRO A 231 19.90 -6.67 -3.27
C PRO A 231 21.21 -6.22 -2.62
N VAL A 232 22.27 -6.19 -3.43
CA VAL A 232 23.57 -5.62 -3.05
C VAL A 232 23.38 -4.13 -2.80
N GLY A 233 23.55 -3.69 -1.55
CA GLY A 233 23.31 -2.30 -1.12
C GLY A 233 22.31 -2.16 0.03
N VAL A 234 21.61 -3.23 0.40
CA VAL A 234 20.90 -3.27 1.69
C VAL A 234 21.92 -3.34 2.84
N PRO A 235 21.83 -2.46 3.84
CA PRO A 235 22.92 -2.34 4.79
C PRO A 235 23.01 -3.52 5.79
N GLN A 236 24.23 -3.94 6.08
CA GLN A 236 24.63 -5.15 6.81
C GLN A 236 24.32 -5.10 8.31
N GLY A 237 24.00 -6.25 8.90
CA GLY A 237 23.71 -6.37 10.32
C GLY A 237 22.32 -5.88 10.75
N GLY A 238 22.05 -6.06 12.04
CA GLY A 238 20.74 -5.89 12.66
C GLY A 238 20.14 -4.49 12.62
N ARG A 239 18.88 -4.38 12.20
CA ARG A 239 18.13 -3.10 12.18
C ARG A 239 16.62 -3.28 12.20
N ARG A 240 15.89 -2.22 12.54
CA ARG A 240 14.43 -2.18 12.39
C ARG A 240 14.07 -1.97 10.92
N ALA A 241 13.16 -2.79 10.42
CA ALA A 241 12.71 -2.75 9.04
C ALA A 241 11.21 -2.99 8.91
N GLY A 242 10.65 -2.56 7.78
CA GLY A 242 9.29 -2.85 7.36
C GLY A 242 9.29 -3.83 6.20
N LEU A 243 8.35 -4.78 6.20
CA LEU A 243 8.12 -5.69 5.08
C LEU A 243 6.71 -5.46 4.53
N LEU A 244 6.59 -5.27 3.23
CA LEU A 244 5.32 -5.19 2.51
C LEU A 244 5.30 -6.29 1.46
N ALA A 245 4.23 -7.07 1.43
CA ALA A 245 3.90 -7.92 0.30
C ALA A 245 2.51 -7.55 -0.22
N HIS A 246 2.35 -7.34 -1.52
CA HIS A 246 1.06 -6.93 -2.09
C HIS A 246 0.82 -7.45 -3.50
N SER A 247 -0.45 -7.46 -3.90
CA SER A 247 -0.92 -7.79 -5.24
C SER A 247 -2.19 -7.02 -5.56
N TYR A 248 -2.40 -6.72 -6.83
CA TYR A 248 -3.62 -6.09 -7.31
C TYR A 248 -3.91 -6.55 -8.74
N ARG A 249 -5.12 -6.28 -9.23
CA ARG A 249 -5.47 -6.41 -10.64
C ARG A 249 -5.59 -5.02 -11.26
N ALA A 250 -5.82 -4.97 -12.58
CA ALA A 250 -6.19 -3.75 -13.27
C ALA A 250 -7.21 -2.91 -12.48
N GLN A 251 -7.01 -1.59 -12.48
CA GLN A 251 -7.82 -0.64 -11.73
C GLN A 251 -7.82 -0.84 -10.21
N LEU A 252 -6.74 -1.40 -9.66
CA LEU A 252 -6.55 -1.68 -8.22
C LEU A 252 -7.62 -2.63 -7.63
N ILE A 253 -8.26 -3.44 -8.48
CA ILE A 253 -9.30 -4.36 -8.04
C ILE A 253 -8.68 -5.52 -7.25
N GLY A 254 -9.27 -5.83 -6.11
CA GLY A 254 -8.87 -6.98 -5.29
C GLY A 254 -7.51 -6.82 -4.62
N LEU A 255 -7.12 -5.58 -4.28
CA LEU A 255 -5.91 -5.27 -3.54
C LEU A 255 -5.77 -6.17 -2.30
N GLU A 256 -4.70 -6.95 -2.28
CA GLU A 256 -4.27 -7.73 -1.12
C GLU A 256 -2.94 -7.17 -0.64
N SER A 257 -2.84 -6.86 0.65
CA SER A 257 -1.61 -6.33 1.25
C SER A 257 -1.32 -6.97 2.59
N ARG A 258 -0.04 -7.26 2.83
CA ARG A 258 0.54 -7.76 4.08
C ARG A 258 1.66 -6.82 4.46
N GLN A 259 1.49 -6.13 5.58
CA GLN A 259 2.43 -5.14 6.07
C GLN A 259 2.91 -5.57 7.45
N ASN A 260 4.22 -5.62 7.63
CA ASN A 260 4.84 -5.97 8.89
C ASN A 260 5.89 -4.91 9.25
N THR A 261 6.11 -4.71 10.54
CA THR A 261 7.36 -4.11 11.04
C THR A 261 8.08 -5.13 11.89
N GLY A 262 9.41 -5.08 11.92
CA GLY A 262 10.21 -6.14 12.52
C GLY A 262 11.67 -5.75 12.68
N TRP A 263 12.45 -6.76 13.03
CA TRP A 263 13.91 -6.73 12.98
C TRP A 263 14.38 -7.46 11.73
N ILE A 264 15.44 -6.97 11.08
CA ILE A 264 16.14 -7.70 10.03
C ILE A 264 17.61 -7.79 10.39
N GLU A 265 18.18 -8.98 10.21
CA GLU A 265 19.62 -9.23 10.23
C GLU A 265 20.07 -9.53 8.79
N VAL A 266 21.06 -8.80 8.28
CA VAL A 266 21.54 -8.94 6.89
C VAL A 266 23.00 -9.37 6.90
N THR A 267 23.30 -10.42 6.13
CA THR A 267 24.66 -10.94 5.92
C THR A 267 24.86 -11.23 4.43
N GLY A 268 25.66 -10.39 3.77
CA GLY A 268 25.77 -10.39 2.31
C GLY A 268 24.43 -10.03 1.67
N THR A 269 23.93 -10.93 0.82
CA THR A 269 22.59 -10.84 0.18
C THR A 269 21.54 -11.69 0.89
N GLU A 270 21.90 -12.41 1.96
CA GLU A 270 20.96 -13.18 2.76
C GLU A 270 20.48 -12.35 3.95
N ALA A 271 19.22 -12.53 4.33
CA ALA A 271 18.68 -11.87 5.50
C ALA A 271 17.67 -12.72 6.27
N VAL A 272 17.57 -12.47 7.57
CA VAL A 272 16.54 -13.04 8.46
C VAL A 272 15.67 -11.90 8.97
N TYR A 273 14.40 -11.92 8.59
CA TYR A 273 13.41 -10.96 9.04
C TYR A 273 12.53 -11.55 10.14
N ALA A 274 12.56 -10.94 11.32
CA ALA A 274 11.74 -11.28 12.47
C ALA A 274 10.55 -10.29 12.59
N PRO A 275 9.33 -10.69 12.20
CA PRO A 275 8.19 -9.79 12.25
C PRO A 275 7.77 -9.53 13.70
N HIS A 276 7.60 -8.26 14.06
CA HIS A 276 7.15 -7.82 15.37
C HIS A 276 5.67 -7.40 15.37
N THR A 277 5.16 -6.90 14.25
CA THR A 277 3.76 -6.51 14.08
C THR A 277 3.24 -6.97 12.72
N GLU A 278 1.91 -7.08 12.61
CA GLU A 278 1.21 -7.36 11.35
C GLU A 278 0.05 -6.37 11.18
N ALA A 279 -0.12 -5.87 9.95
CA ALA A 279 -1.23 -5.07 9.46
C ALA A 279 -1.50 -5.45 7.99
N GLY A 280 -2.65 -5.04 7.44
CA GLY A 280 -2.99 -5.26 6.04
C GLY A 280 -4.35 -5.91 5.82
N SER A 281 -4.81 -5.91 4.56
CA SER A 281 -6.14 -6.39 4.20
C SER A 281 -6.06 -7.77 3.53
N PRO A 282 -6.79 -8.79 4.03
CA PRO A 282 -6.85 -10.08 3.36
C PRO A 282 -7.73 -10.02 2.10
N ARG A 283 -7.38 -10.83 1.09
CA ARG A 283 -8.29 -11.12 -0.03
C ARG A 283 -9.52 -11.86 0.49
N ARG A 284 -10.70 -11.23 0.45
CA ARG A 284 -11.97 -11.95 0.68
C ARG A 284 -12.27 -12.82 -0.55
N ARG A 285 -11.99 -14.13 -0.44
CA ARG A 285 -12.45 -15.15 -1.39
C ARG A 285 -13.95 -15.40 -1.21
N THR A 286 -14.80 -14.54 -1.75
CA THR A 286 -16.20 -14.90 -2.02
C THR A 286 -16.44 -14.84 -3.52
N ARG A 287 -16.83 -15.98 -4.10
CA ARG A 287 -17.01 -16.27 -5.54
C ARG A 287 -18.05 -15.39 -6.26
N ARG A 288 -18.59 -14.34 -5.64
CA ARG A 288 -19.67 -13.49 -6.19
C ARG A 288 -19.46 -11.97 -6.09
N SER A 289 -18.24 -11.50 -5.79
CA SER A 289 -17.96 -10.06 -5.68
C SER A 289 -16.71 -9.67 -6.49
N CYS A 290 -16.79 -9.79 -7.81
CA CYS A 290 -15.80 -9.23 -8.74
C CYS A 290 -16.34 -7.91 -9.30
N SER A 291 -16.02 -6.79 -8.67
CA SER A 291 -16.01 -5.42 -9.24
C SER A 291 -15.91 -4.37 -8.12
N TRP A 292 -14.96 -4.49 -7.19
CA TRP A 292 -14.83 -3.48 -6.14
C TRP A 292 -13.37 -3.05 -5.95
N PRO A 293 -13.05 -1.75 -6.10
CA PRO A 293 -11.78 -1.21 -5.62
C PRO A 293 -11.83 -1.21 -4.08
N THR A 294 -11.15 -2.17 -3.47
CA THR A 294 -11.00 -2.27 -2.02
C THR A 294 -9.94 -1.29 -1.55
N ALA A 295 -10.35 -0.12 -1.08
CA ALA A 295 -9.63 0.55 -0.01
C ALA A 295 -10.12 0.05 1.36
N SER A 296 -9.14 -0.11 2.24
CA SER A 296 -9.23 -0.58 3.63
C SER A 296 -10.47 -0.13 4.41
N TRP A 297 -11.16 -1.10 5.01
CA TRP A 297 -12.22 -0.88 6.02
C TRP A 297 -11.62 -0.99 7.43
N PRO A 298 -11.82 -0.02 8.35
CA PRO A 298 -11.87 -0.26 9.78
C PRO A 298 -13.31 -0.58 10.20
N GLY A 299 -13.46 -1.49 11.16
CA GLY A 299 -14.74 -1.91 11.72
C GLY A 299 -15.58 -0.73 12.24
N ALA A 300 -16.90 -0.89 12.13
CA ALA A 300 -17.91 0.08 12.49
C ALA A 300 -17.75 0.63 13.92
N GLY A 301 -17.50 1.93 14.02
CA GLY A 301 -17.59 2.72 15.24
C GLY A 301 -18.02 4.13 14.86
N TRP A 302 -19.33 4.39 14.90
CA TRP A 302 -19.95 5.65 14.56
C TRP A 302 -19.33 6.81 15.37
N ARG A 303 -18.71 7.80 14.71
CA ARG A 303 -18.38 9.09 15.33
C ARG A 303 -19.41 10.14 14.92
N ARG A 304 -20.08 10.73 15.91
CA ARG A 304 -20.87 11.96 15.77
C ARG A 304 -19.94 13.15 15.49
N PRO A 305 -20.40 14.17 14.74
CA PRO A 305 -19.58 15.35 14.44
C PRO A 305 -19.26 16.15 15.70
N ALA A 306 -17.98 16.45 15.90
CA ALA A 306 -17.49 17.28 17.00
C ALA A 306 -17.91 18.74 16.76
N ARG A 307 -18.53 19.36 17.77
CA ARG A 307 -18.81 20.80 17.79
C ARG A 307 -17.50 21.57 17.96
N ARG A 308 -17.38 22.67 17.20
CA ARG A 308 -16.33 23.69 17.31
C ARG A 308 -16.19 24.17 18.76
N ALA A 309 -14.98 24.12 19.30
CA ALA A 309 -14.58 24.90 20.48
C ALA A 309 -13.49 25.89 20.06
N GLY A 310 -13.68 27.16 20.42
CA GLY A 310 -12.80 28.28 20.09
C GLY A 310 -11.47 28.29 20.86
N PRO A 311 -10.62 29.30 20.62
CA PRO A 311 -9.21 29.29 20.95
C PRO A 311 -8.93 29.66 22.42
N ARG A 312 -7.87 29.07 22.98
CA ARG A 312 -7.22 29.52 24.23
C ARG A 312 -5.68 29.57 24.05
N PRO A 313 -4.99 30.41 24.84
CA PRO A 313 -3.74 31.07 24.44
C PRO A 313 -2.45 30.32 24.81
N ARG A 314 -1.34 30.78 24.21
CA ARG A 314 0.07 30.36 24.42
C ARG A 314 0.66 30.87 25.76
N ALA A 315 1.50 30.04 26.36
CA ALA A 315 2.74 30.29 27.13
C ALA A 315 3.18 28.93 27.73
N THR A 316 4.43 28.51 27.95
CA THR A 316 5.84 28.89 27.72
C THR A 316 6.67 27.64 28.11
N ASP A 317 7.95 27.60 27.72
CA ASP A 317 8.97 26.55 27.94
C ASP A 317 9.01 25.84 29.32
N SER A 318 9.31 24.53 29.34
CA SER A 318 10.51 23.96 29.99
C SER A 318 10.71 22.46 29.69
N ASP A 319 11.97 22.03 29.77
CA ASP A 319 12.56 20.70 29.54
C ASP A 319 12.04 19.53 30.40
N ASP A 320 12.38 18.32 29.91
CA ASP A 320 12.63 17.04 30.59
C ASP A 320 11.54 16.39 31.46
N ALA A 321 11.08 15.20 31.04
CA ALA A 321 11.36 13.93 31.73
C ALA A 321 10.46 12.78 31.24
N ALA A 322 11.08 11.62 31.08
CA ALA A 322 10.47 10.31 30.92
C ALA A 322 9.63 9.91 32.14
N VAL A 323 8.58 9.11 31.94
CA VAL A 323 8.01 8.25 32.99
C VAL A 323 7.70 6.86 32.46
N ASP A 324 8.32 5.92 33.17
CA ASP A 324 8.22 4.47 33.18
C ASP A 324 6.92 4.02 33.86
N VAL A 325 6.37 2.86 33.49
CA VAL A 325 5.41 2.15 34.35
C VAL A 325 5.64 0.65 34.22
N ASP A 326 6.37 0.09 35.19
CA ASP A 326 6.19 -1.28 35.67
C ASP A 326 5.98 -1.18 37.19
N ASP A 327 4.83 -1.64 37.66
CA ASP A 327 4.74 -2.43 38.89
C ASP A 327 3.34 -3.06 38.97
N LEU A 328 3.29 -4.38 38.89
CA LEU A 328 2.78 -5.25 39.94
C LEU A 328 2.87 -6.72 39.50
N ALA A 329 3.74 -7.45 40.19
CA ALA A 329 3.85 -8.91 40.23
C ALA A 329 4.02 -9.24 41.76
N VAL A 330 3.53 -10.31 42.42
CA VAL A 330 3.30 -11.73 42.12
C VAL A 330 2.46 -12.36 43.29
N THR A 331 1.43 -13.18 42.97
CA THR A 331 0.77 -14.43 43.57
C THR A 331 0.92 -14.89 45.06
N PRO A 332 0.25 -15.99 45.59
CA PRO A 332 -0.69 -17.00 45.02
C PRO A 332 -1.92 -17.49 45.87
N ALA A 333 -2.85 -18.20 45.17
CA ALA A 333 -3.73 -19.34 45.52
C ALA A 333 -4.48 -19.52 46.87
N ARG A 334 -5.84 -19.66 46.82
CA ARG A 334 -6.64 -20.79 47.42
C ARG A 334 -8.15 -20.76 47.03
N ARG A 335 -8.82 -21.90 47.23
CA ARG A 335 -10.14 -22.39 46.76
C ARG A 335 -11.41 -21.83 47.45
N ALA A 336 -12.54 -21.99 46.72
CA ALA A 336 -13.91 -22.38 47.10
C ALA A 336 -14.91 -21.38 47.75
N GLY A 337 -16.18 -21.49 47.33
CA GLY A 337 -17.39 -20.82 47.85
C GLY A 337 -17.94 -19.77 46.89
N GLU A 338 -18.86 -20.11 45.97
CA GLU A 338 -20.33 -20.03 46.16
C GLU A 338 -20.78 -18.64 46.65
N ASP A 339 -21.28 -17.79 45.72
CA ASP A 339 -22.56 -17.14 45.91
C ASP A 339 -23.09 -16.49 44.63
N ARG A 340 -24.38 -16.72 44.40
CA ARG A 340 -25.20 -16.23 43.30
C ARG A 340 -25.48 -14.75 43.50
N HIS A 341 -25.38 -13.94 42.45
CA HIS A 341 -26.37 -12.89 42.23
C HIS A 341 -26.72 -12.76 40.75
N ASP A 342 -28.02 -12.75 40.58
CA ASP A 342 -28.84 -12.77 39.38
C ASP A 342 -29.01 -11.34 38.87
N LEU A 343 -28.59 -11.06 37.63
CA LEU A 343 -28.98 -9.86 36.90
C LEU A 343 -29.08 -10.20 35.40
N GLY A 344 -30.30 -10.60 35.01
CA GLY A 344 -31.10 -9.74 34.13
C GLY A 344 -30.73 -9.70 32.65
N ASP A 345 -31.40 -10.58 31.92
CA ASP A 345 -31.54 -10.69 30.47
C ASP A 345 -31.97 -9.39 29.77
N ILE A 346 -31.11 -8.81 28.92
CA ILE A 346 -31.47 -7.83 27.88
C ILE A 346 -30.70 -8.19 26.60
N GLY A 347 -31.02 -9.33 25.98
CA GLY A 347 -30.25 -9.82 24.82
C GLY A 347 -31.05 -10.40 23.66
N ARG A 348 -32.40 -10.37 23.67
CA ARG A 348 -33.19 -11.21 22.73
C ARG A 348 -34.38 -10.57 22.00
N HIS A 349 -34.37 -9.26 21.76
CA HIS A 349 -35.41 -8.63 20.91
C HIS A 349 -34.92 -7.79 19.71
N ALA A 350 -33.60 -7.71 19.46
CA ALA A 350 -33.08 -6.90 18.33
C ALA A 350 -32.80 -7.68 17.03
N GLN A 351 -32.78 -9.02 17.04
CA GLN A 351 -32.36 -9.82 15.86
C GLN A 351 -33.49 -10.31 14.94
N SER A 352 -34.75 -10.15 15.34
CA SER A 352 -35.92 -10.69 14.61
C SER A 352 -36.63 -9.67 13.71
N PHE A 353 -36.37 -8.37 13.87
CA PHE A 353 -36.96 -7.31 13.04
C PHE A 353 -36.17 -7.04 11.74
N GLU A 354 -34.84 -7.21 11.76
CA GLU A 354 -33.98 -6.97 10.59
C GLU A 354 -34.11 -8.04 9.48
N ARG A 355 -34.62 -9.24 9.78
CA ARG A 355 -34.73 -10.33 8.79
C ARG A 355 -35.97 -10.25 7.89
N ARG A 356 -37.01 -9.46 8.25
CA ARG A 356 -38.20 -9.32 7.40
C ARG A 356 -38.07 -8.21 6.36
N HIS A 357 -37.47 -7.07 6.70
CA HIS A 357 -37.31 -5.97 5.75
C HIS A 357 -36.21 -6.18 4.69
N ALA A 358 -35.25 -7.08 4.93
CA ALA A 358 -34.22 -7.39 3.94
C ALA A 358 -34.68 -8.35 2.82
N ARG A 359 -35.84 -9.01 2.99
CA ARG A 359 -36.41 -9.91 1.96
C ARG A 359 -37.36 -9.18 1.01
N GLU A 360 -38.18 -8.26 1.50
CA GLU A 360 -39.17 -7.54 0.66
C GLU A 360 -38.55 -6.52 -0.31
N ALA A 361 -37.33 -6.05 -0.05
CA ALA A 361 -36.63 -5.14 -0.97
C ALA A 361 -35.96 -5.86 -2.17
N ILE A 362 -35.86 -7.19 -2.13
CA ILE A 362 -35.18 -7.98 -3.18
C ILE A 362 -36.17 -8.55 -4.21
N ASP A 363 -37.46 -8.64 -3.89
CA ASP A 363 -38.47 -9.23 -4.80
C ASP A 363 -39.19 -8.22 -5.72
N HIS A 364 -38.92 -6.91 -5.58
CA HIS A 364 -39.59 -5.87 -6.40
C HIS A 364 -38.79 -5.32 -7.59
N VAL A 365 -37.65 -5.92 -7.94
CA VAL A 365 -36.88 -5.53 -9.15
C VAL A 365 -36.59 -6.77 -9.98
N LEU A 366 -37.62 -7.41 -10.52
CA LEU A 366 -37.49 -8.46 -11.51
C LEU A 366 -38.81 -8.62 -12.29
N LEU A 367 -38.97 -7.86 -13.40
CA LEU A 367 -39.58 -8.35 -14.65
C LEU A 367 -39.06 -7.52 -15.84
N PRO A 368 -38.98 -8.12 -17.05
CA PRO A 368 -38.07 -7.69 -18.10
C PRO A 368 -38.74 -6.84 -19.20
N ALA A 369 -37.97 -5.90 -19.74
CA ALA A 369 -38.12 -5.33 -21.08
C ALA A 369 -36.69 -5.38 -21.65
N THR A 370 -36.37 -5.94 -22.82
CA THR A 370 -37.06 -5.93 -24.11
C THR A 370 -36.54 -7.07 -24.98
N GLN A 371 -37.40 -7.54 -25.89
CA GLN A 371 -37.06 -8.33 -27.07
C GLN A 371 -35.95 -7.66 -27.89
N VAL A 372 -34.90 -8.42 -28.22
CA VAL A 372 -33.99 -8.10 -29.33
C VAL A 372 -34.40 -9.00 -30.49
N ALA A 373 -34.77 -8.37 -31.61
CA ALA A 373 -35.09 -9.04 -32.86
C ALA A 373 -33.86 -9.81 -33.41
N PRO A 374 -34.05 -10.99 -34.03
CA PRO A 374 -32.95 -11.72 -34.65
C PRO A 374 -32.42 -10.99 -35.89
N ALA A 375 -31.10 -10.96 -36.03
CA ALA A 375 -30.41 -10.47 -37.22
C ALA A 375 -30.77 -11.32 -38.46
N PRO A 376 -30.85 -10.71 -39.66
CA PRO A 376 -31.11 -11.46 -40.89
C PRO A 376 -29.92 -12.37 -41.26
N PRO A 377 -30.19 -13.48 -41.96
CA PRO A 377 -29.16 -14.46 -42.33
C PRO A 377 -28.19 -13.89 -43.37
N VAL A 378 -26.89 -14.08 -43.11
CA VAL A 378 -25.80 -13.81 -44.05
C VAL A 378 -25.81 -14.90 -45.12
N THR A 379 -25.99 -14.51 -46.38
CA THR A 379 -25.86 -15.37 -47.54
C THR A 379 -24.37 -15.67 -47.80
N PRO A 380 -23.96 -16.93 -48.02
CA PRO A 380 -22.57 -17.23 -48.36
C PRO A 380 -22.28 -16.78 -49.79
N ALA A 381 -21.24 -15.94 -49.94
CA ALA A 381 -20.67 -15.61 -51.23
C ALA A 381 -20.00 -16.86 -51.83
N GLN A 382 -20.36 -17.16 -53.07
CA GLN A 382 -19.74 -18.15 -53.93
C GLN A 382 -18.27 -17.79 -54.13
N PHE A 383 -17.38 -18.68 -53.70
CA PHE A 383 -15.98 -18.70 -54.14
C PHE A 383 -15.91 -19.69 -55.31
N ASP A 384 -15.96 -19.17 -56.52
CA ASP A 384 -15.54 -19.92 -57.71
C ASP A 384 -14.01 -19.97 -57.72
N GLY A 385 -13.49 -21.18 -57.77
CA GLY A 385 -12.09 -21.47 -57.95
C GLY A 385 -11.77 -21.71 -59.42
N GLU A 386 -10.69 -21.09 -59.89
CA GLU A 386 -9.78 -21.54 -60.94
C GLU A 386 -8.44 -20.88 -60.59
N GLY A 387 -7.25 -21.48 -60.56
CA GLY A 387 -6.77 -22.75 -61.10
C GLY A 387 -5.33 -22.49 -61.58
N HIS A 388 -4.38 -23.36 -61.18
CA HIS A 388 -3.05 -23.56 -61.80
C HIS A 388 -1.98 -22.42 -61.65
N ARG A 389 -0.67 -22.66 -61.47
CA ARG A 389 0.23 -23.80 -61.76
C ARG A 389 1.60 -23.61 -61.02
N HIS A 390 2.32 -24.73 -60.93
CA HIS A 390 3.69 -25.00 -60.49
C HIS A 390 4.83 -24.00 -60.78
N ALA A 391 5.79 -23.92 -59.84
CA ALA A 391 7.26 -24.14 -59.96
C ALA A 391 7.90 -23.76 -58.60
N VAL A 392 8.46 -24.63 -57.74
CA VAL A 392 9.72 -25.41 -57.77
C VAL A 392 10.93 -24.70 -58.41
N ALA A 393 11.76 -24.12 -57.54
CA ALA A 393 13.24 -24.06 -57.56
C ALA A 393 13.62 -23.27 -56.28
N ASP A 394 14.14 -23.87 -55.22
CA ASP A 394 15.53 -24.26 -55.01
C ASP A 394 16.51 -23.11 -55.24
N GLU A 395 17.00 -22.52 -54.14
CA GLU A 395 18.44 -22.41 -53.79
C GLU A 395 18.63 -21.40 -52.63
N ARG A 396 19.31 -21.87 -51.58
CA ARG A 396 20.04 -21.08 -50.57
C ARG A 396 21.34 -20.55 -51.18
N PRO A 397 22.06 -19.57 -50.60
CA PRO A 397 22.11 -19.19 -49.17
C PRO A 397 21.67 -17.77 -48.81
#